data_AF-A0A957JIQ8-F1
#
_entry.id   AF-A0A957JIQ8-F1
#
_cell.length_a   1.000
_cell.length_b   1.000
_cell.length_c   1.000
_cell.angle_alpha   90.00
_cell.angle_beta   90.00
_cell.angle_gamma   90.00
#
_symmetry.space_group_name_H-M   'P 1'
#
loop_
_entity.id
_entity.type
_entity.pdbx_description
1 polymer ?
#
loop_
_entity_poly.entity_id
_entity_poly.type
_entity_poly.pdbx_seq_one_letter_code
_entity_poly.pdbx_strand_id
1 'polypeptide(L)' 'LLAFDAYNRGAVMVHELRQEMGDEAFFGGLRAYFARYGGGTASQADFQAVMEEAAGFSLEAFFTRWLGPAE' A
#
# COMPACT_ATOMS: atom_id res chain seq x y z
N LEU A 1 1.70 -16.85 16.85
CA LEU A 1 1.55 -17.63 15.60
C LEU A 1 0.84 -16.83 14.51
N LEU A 2 -0.38 -16.32 14.71
CA LEU A 2 -1.08 -15.45 13.74
C LEU A 2 -0.33 -14.15 13.38
N ALA A 3 0.34 -13.52 14.35
CA ALA A 3 1.12 -12.30 14.10
C ALA A 3 2.32 -12.53 13.15
N PHE A 4 2.98 -13.68 13.25
CA PHE A 4 4.19 -13.97 12.45
C PHE A 4 3.86 -14.02 10.95
N ASP A 5 2.69 -14.57 10.61
CA ASP A 5 2.22 -14.64 9.23
C ASP A 5 1.82 -13.26 8.69
N ALA A 6 1.13 -12.45 9.50
CA ALA A 6 0.74 -11.09 9.12
C ALA A 6 1.96 -10.18 8.86
N TYR A 7 3.00 -10.25 9.71
CA TYR A 7 4.22 -9.44 9.51
C TYR A 7 5.01 -9.88 8.28
N ASN A 8 5.21 -11.18 8.07
CA ASN A 8 5.94 -11.67 6.90
C ASN A 8 5.17 -11.44 5.60
N ARG A 9 3.88 -11.77 5.58
CA ARG A 9 3.00 -11.56 4.43
C ARG A 9 2.87 -10.08 4.10
N GLY A 10 2.76 -9.23 5.12
CA GLY A 10 2.75 -7.77 4.96
C GLY A 10 4.06 -7.23 4.39
N ALA A 11 5.20 -7.71 4.89
CA ALA A 11 6.52 -7.32 4.36
C ALA A 11 6.68 -7.71 2.90
N VAL A 12 6.28 -8.93 2.52
CA VAL A 12 6.32 -9.38 1.11
C VAL A 12 5.36 -8.56 0.25
N MET A 13 4.13 -8.32 0.71
CA MET A 13 3.17 -7.48 0.00
C MET A 13 3.73 -6.07 -0.28
N VAL A 14 4.30 -5.41 0.72
CA VAL A 14 4.88 -4.08 0.57
C VAL A 14 6.10 -4.09 -0.34
N HIS A 15 6.92 -5.15 -0.28
CA HIS A 15 8.03 -5.33 -1.20
C HIS A 15 7.56 -5.46 -2.65
N GLU A 16 6.57 -6.32 -2.92
CA GLU A 16 5.99 -6.51 -4.25
C GLU A 16 5.30 -5.24 -4.76
N LEU A 17 4.66 -4.47 -3.87
CA LEU A 17 4.08 -3.17 -4.23
C LEU A 17 5.15 -2.19 -4.72
N ARG A 18 6.30 -2.14 -4.03
CA ARG A 18 7.45 -1.35 -4.47
C ARG A 18 7.95 -1.80 -5.84
N GLN A 19 8.00 -3.10 -6.10
CA GLN A 19 8.42 -3.63 -7.40
C GLN A 19 7.44 -3.25 -8.52
N GLU A 20 6.13 -3.28 -8.26
CA GLU A 20 5.08 -2.90 -9.20
C GLU A 20 5.14 -1.40 -9.55
N MET A 21 5.34 -0.54 -8.55
CA MET A 21 5.33 0.92 -8.72
C MET A 21 6.68 1.49 -9.18
N GLY A 22 7.77 0.79 -8.88
CA GLY A 22 9.12 1.35 -8.92
C GLY A 22 9.43 2.24 -7.71
N ASP A 23 10.73 2.40 -7.43
CA ASP A 23 11.23 3.06 -6.22
C ASP A 23 10.75 4.50 -6.05
N GLU A 24 10.80 5.29 -7.12
CA GLU A 24 10.46 6.71 -7.06
C GLU A 24 9.00 6.94 -6.67
N ALA A 25 8.08 6.28 -7.37
CA ALA A 25 6.64 6.34 -7.10
C ALA A 25 6.33 5.77 -5.71
N PHE A 26 6.93 4.64 -5.34
CA PHE A 26 6.69 4.01 -4.03
C PHE A 26 7.09 4.93 -2.87
N PHE A 27 8.33 5.42 -2.85
CA PHE A 27 8.78 6.29 -1.77
C PHE A 27 8.11 7.66 -1.83
N GLY A 28 7.74 8.14 -3.03
CA GLY A 28 6.89 9.32 -3.21
C GLY A 28 5.53 9.17 -2.54
N GLY A 29 4.86 8.05 -2.81
CA GLY A 29 3.58 7.68 -2.22
C GLY A 29 3.64 7.57 -0.70
N LEU A 30 4.68 6.93 -0.14
CA LEU A 30 4.85 6.85 1.31
C LEU A 30 4.99 8.24 1.96
N ARG A 31 5.76 9.14 1.36
CA ARG A 31 5.88 10.53 1.85
C ARG A 31 4.54 11.27 1.80
N ALA A 32 3.80 11.13 0.69
CA ALA A 32 2.48 11.73 0.54
C ALA A 32 1.48 11.18 1.56
N TYR A 33 1.50 9.87 1.80
CA TYR A 33 0.63 9.19 2.76
C TYR A 33 0.87 9.72 4.18
N PHE A 34 2.14 9.77 4.61
CA PHE A 34 2.48 10.32 5.93
C PHE A 34 2.19 11.82 6.04
N ALA A 35 2.34 12.59 4.97
CA ALA A 35 1.96 14.00 4.98
C ALA A 35 0.43 14.20 5.14
N ARG A 36 -0.38 13.30 4.56
CA ARG A 36 -1.85 13.39 4.57
C ARG A 36 -2.47 12.86 5.87
N TYR A 37 -1.95 11.76 6.41
CA TYR A 37 -2.55 11.03 7.53
C TYR A 37 -1.67 10.94 8.78
N GLY A 38 -0.47 11.53 8.76
CA GLY A 38 0.46 11.52 9.89
C GLY A 38 -0.18 12.10 11.16
N GLY A 39 -0.10 11.35 12.26
CA GLY A 39 -0.72 11.73 13.54
C GLY A 39 -2.23 11.45 13.62
N GLY A 40 -2.84 10.89 12.58
CA GLY A 40 -4.24 10.47 12.53
C GLY A 40 -4.42 8.99 12.25
N THR A 41 -5.61 8.63 11.75
CA THR A 41 -5.98 7.28 11.32
C THR A 41 -6.25 7.26 9.82
N ALA A 42 -5.85 6.20 9.16
CA ALA A 42 -6.12 5.96 7.74
C ALA A 42 -6.55 4.50 7.55
N SER A 43 -7.45 4.29 6.59
CA SER A 43 -7.92 2.97 6.19
C SER A 43 -7.00 2.35 5.12
N GLN A 44 -7.26 1.08 4.80
CA GLN A 44 -6.63 0.42 3.65
C GLN A 44 -6.94 1.16 2.34
N ALA A 45 -8.18 1.63 2.15
CA ALA A 45 -8.60 2.33 0.95
C ALA A 45 -7.89 3.69 0.80
N ASP A 46 -7.67 4.39 1.92
CA ASP A 46 -6.87 5.62 1.95
C ASP A 46 -5.43 5.37 1.50
N PHE A 47 -4.81 4.29 2.01
CA PHE A 47 -3.47 3.91 1.59
C PHE A 47 -3.41 3.56 0.11
N GLN A 48 -4.31 2.71 -0.37
CA GLN A 48 -4.39 2.36 -1.79
C GLN A 48 -4.52 3.59 -2.67
N ALA A 49 -5.43 4.51 -2.35
CA ALA A 49 -5.65 5.73 -3.13
C ALA A 49 -4.39 6.58 -3.25
N VAL A 50 -3.65 6.77 -2.14
CA VAL A 50 -2.38 7.53 -2.19
C VAL A 50 -1.31 6.83 -3.03
N MET A 51 -1.22 5.50 -2.95
CA MET A 51 -0.25 4.76 -3.74
C MET A 51 -0.62 4.77 -5.23
N GLU A 52 -1.90 4.74 -5.58
CA GLU A 52 -2.40 4.88 -6.97
C GLU A 52 -2.14 6.29 -7.52
N GLU A 53 -2.40 7.34 -6.71
CA GLU A 53 -2.04 8.73 -7.05
C GLU A 53 -0.54 8.85 -7.37
N ALA A 54 0.32 8.19 -6.59
CA ALA A 54 1.76 8.21 -6.78
C ALA A 54 2.22 7.33 -7.96
N ALA A 55 1.55 6.21 -8.22
CA ALA A 55 1.85 5.29 -9.32
C ALA A 55 1.43 5.87 -10.69
N GLY A 56 0.36 6.66 -10.72
CA GLY A 56 -0.27 7.13 -11.96
C GLY A 56 -1.08 6.07 -12.68
N PHE A 57 -1.35 4.93 -12.03
CA PHE A 57 -2.18 3.83 -12.55
C PHE A 57 -2.91 3.12 -11.41
N SER A 58 -3.95 2.37 -11.76
CA SER A 58 -4.75 1.61 -10.78
C SER A 58 -3.96 0.44 -10.20
N LEU A 59 -4.04 0.29 -8.88
CA LEU A 59 -3.48 -0.82 -8.10
C LEU A 59 -4.59 -1.74 -7.58
N GLU A 60 -5.82 -1.57 -8.03
CA GLU A 60 -6.99 -2.34 -7.60
C GLU A 60 -6.77 -3.84 -7.72
N ALA A 61 -6.24 -4.32 -8.85
CA ALA A 61 -5.94 -5.73 -9.05
C ALA A 61 -4.85 -6.23 -8.08
N PHE A 62 -3.85 -5.39 -7.78
CA PHE A 62 -2.80 -5.71 -6.83
C PHE A 62 -3.36 -5.85 -5.42
N PHE A 63 -4.12 -4.86 -4.95
CA PHE A 63 -4.70 -4.86 -3.61
C PHE A 63 -5.78 -5.94 -3.46
N THR A 64 -6.60 -6.19 -4.49
CA THR A 64 -7.59 -7.27 -4.48
C THR A 64 -6.93 -8.64 -4.32
N ARG A 65 -5.81 -8.89 -5.02
CA ARG A 65 -5.04 -10.14 -4.90
C ARG A 65 -4.46 -10.33 -3.49
N TRP A 66 -4.00 -9.25 -2.85
CA TRP A 66 -3.33 -9.33 -1.56
C TRP A 66 -4.25 -9.22 -0.35
N LEU A 67 -5.29 -8.40 -0.41
CA LEU A 67 -6.14 -8.06 0.74
C LEU A 67 -7.60 -8.48 0.55
N GLY A 68 -7.97 -8.94 -0.65
CA GLY A 68 -9.37 -9.22 -1.01
C GLY A 68 -10.07 -7.98 -1.58
N PRO A 69 -11.30 -8.14 -2.11
CA PRO A 69 -12.08 -7.02 -2.61
C PRO A 69 -12.35 -6.01 -1.49
N ALA A 70 -12.43 -4.72 -1.84
CA ALA A 70 -12.90 -3.71 -0.89
C ALA A 70 -14.36 -4.00 -0.54
N GLU A 71 -14.67 -4.05 0.76
CA GLU A 71 -16.05 -4.13 1.28
C GLU A 71 -16.70 -2.74 1.37
#